data_AF-G3XXF6-F1
#
_entry.id   AF-G3XXF6-F1
#
_cell.length_a   1.000
_cell.length_b   1.000
_cell.length_c   1.000
_cell.angle_alpha   90.00
_cell.angle_beta   90.00
_cell.angle_gamma   90.00
#
_symmetry.space_group_name_H-M   'P 1'
#
loop_
_entity.id
_entity.type
_entity.pdbx_description
1 polymer ?
#
loop_
_entity_poly.entity_id
_entity_poly.type
_entity_poly.pdbx_seq_one_letter_code
_entity_poly.pdbx_strand_id
1 'polypeptide(L)'
;MAVTWVRAAWARRVKLPAPTGLQLIDRSSNWQPDIGKDSALSLRCFVNPSLIPLYARCGPNLEVHTNRPQTSQWLTDKLTGTIWLEDDDLDRLQTLQCPIGLLVGIDNDARTKTSEANTTDLLIHGMLSTTTSYERPPTPPVSSPELDHQPSQVIRQELRIYATPISAHLIAKTQSLPSPQDTDGH
;
A
#
# COMPACT_ATOMS: atom_id res chain seq x y z
N MET A 1 -2.40 -23.03 26.31
CA MET A 1 -1.80 -21.73 25.91
C MET A 1 -2.93 -20.82 25.44
N ALA A 2 -3.12 -19.67 26.08
CA ALA A 2 -4.23 -18.77 25.78
C ALA A 2 -3.87 -17.91 24.56
N VAL A 3 -4.63 -18.06 23.49
CA VAL A 3 -4.55 -17.17 22.33
C VAL A 3 -5.26 -15.88 22.70
N THR A 4 -4.49 -14.86 23.03
CA THR A 4 -5.00 -13.52 23.36
C THR A 4 -5.45 -12.86 22.06
N TRP A 5 -6.76 -12.88 21.81
CA TRP A 5 -7.38 -12.13 20.72
C TRP A 5 -7.21 -10.63 21.00
N VAL A 6 -6.43 -9.94 20.18
CA VAL A 6 -6.45 -8.47 20.14
C VAL A 6 -7.76 -8.05 19.49
N ARG A 7 -8.78 -7.78 20.31
CA ARG A 7 -10.00 -7.08 19.88
C ARG A 7 -9.60 -5.67 19.49
N ALA A 8 -9.41 -5.42 18.20
CA ALA A 8 -9.35 -4.05 17.68
C ALA A 8 -10.74 -3.41 17.86
N ALA A 9 -10.80 -2.45 18.77
CA ALA A 9 -11.98 -1.69 19.11
C ALA A 9 -12.47 -0.84 17.93
N TRP A 10 -13.78 -0.59 17.94
CA TRP A 10 -14.56 0.02 16.87
C TRP A 10 -14.19 1.48 16.65
N ALA A 11 -14.18 1.95 15.40
CA ALA A 11 -14.58 3.31 15.08
C ALA A 11 -15.00 3.48 13.61
N ARG A 12 -16.31 3.57 13.43
CA ARG A 12 -17.06 4.36 12.44
C ARG A 12 -16.85 3.97 10.97
N ARG A 13 -17.96 3.81 10.25
CA ARG A 13 -17.99 3.83 8.77
C ARG A 13 -17.42 5.18 8.33
N VAL A 14 -16.11 5.25 8.15
CA VAL A 14 -15.46 6.37 7.47
C VAL A 14 -15.85 6.18 6.02
N LYS A 15 -16.86 6.93 5.59
CA LYS A 15 -17.11 7.11 4.17
C LYS A 15 -15.87 7.82 3.67
N LEU A 16 -15.04 7.10 2.92
CA LEU A 16 -13.97 7.72 2.13
C LEU A 16 -14.62 8.93 1.44
N PRO A 17 -13.98 10.13 1.42
CA PRO A 17 -14.41 11.16 0.49
C PRO A 17 -14.51 10.46 -0.86
N ALA A 18 -15.72 10.44 -1.42
CA ALA A 18 -16.18 9.36 -2.30
C ALA A 18 -15.04 8.87 -3.21
N PRO A 19 -14.75 7.56 -3.26
CA PRO A 19 -13.61 7.00 -4.00
C PRO A 19 -13.80 7.09 -5.53
N THR A 20 -14.56 8.07 -6.01
CA THR A 20 -14.52 8.49 -7.40
C THR A 20 -13.14 9.07 -7.70
N GLY A 21 -12.55 8.69 -8.83
CA GLY A 21 -11.26 9.21 -9.29
C GLY A 21 -10.03 8.46 -8.76
N LEU A 22 -10.19 7.26 -8.18
CA LEU A 22 -9.08 6.31 -8.06
C LEU A 22 -8.95 5.53 -9.37
N GLN A 23 -7.73 5.44 -9.87
CA GLN A 23 -7.38 4.64 -11.03
C GLN A 23 -6.36 3.59 -10.59
N LEU A 24 -6.63 2.33 -10.92
CA LEU A 24 -5.73 1.22 -10.67
C LEU A 24 -5.01 0.91 -11.99
N ILE A 25 -3.69 1.03 -11.98
CA ILE A 25 -2.85 0.77 -13.14
C ILE A 25 -2.03 -0.49 -12.86
N ASP A 26 -2.21 -1.51 -13.70
CA ASP A 26 -1.25 -2.60 -13.75
C ASP A 26 -0.09 -2.22 -14.68
N ARG A 27 1.14 -2.41 -14.21
CA ARG A 27 2.34 -2.27 -15.03
C ARG A 27 2.65 -3.54 -15.82
N SER A 28 2.12 -4.70 -15.43
CA SER A 28 2.15 -5.91 -16.24
C SER A 28 0.93 -5.94 -17.16
N SER A 29 1.13 -5.77 -18.48
CA SER A 29 0.04 -5.58 -19.46
C SER A 29 -0.90 -6.79 -19.68
N ASN A 30 -0.91 -7.78 -18.80
CA ASN A 30 -1.58 -9.08 -18.97
C ASN A 30 -2.67 -9.37 -17.93
N TRP A 31 -2.81 -8.58 -16.86
CA TRP A 31 -3.90 -8.77 -15.89
C TRP A 31 -5.12 -7.91 -16.25
N GLN A 32 -6.30 -8.54 -16.31
CA GLN A 32 -7.55 -7.82 -16.35
C GLN A 32 -8.13 -7.76 -14.94
N PRO A 33 -8.32 -6.57 -14.35
CA PRO A 33 -8.94 -6.47 -13.04
C PRO A 33 -10.38 -6.98 -13.13
N ASP A 34 -10.77 -7.85 -12.19
CA ASP A 34 -12.15 -8.32 -12.00
C ASP A 34 -13.03 -7.29 -11.25
N ILE A 35 -12.52 -6.07 -11.10
CA ILE A 35 -13.11 -4.94 -10.41
C ILE A 35 -13.73 -4.02 -11.46
N GLY A 36 -15.03 -3.75 -11.32
CA GLY A 36 -15.72 -2.83 -12.20
C GLY A 36 -15.21 -1.39 -12.02
N LYS A 37 -15.17 -0.62 -13.11
CA LYS A 37 -14.74 0.80 -13.07
C LYS A 37 -15.62 1.67 -12.15
N ASP A 38 -16.89 1.25 -11.99
CA ASP A 38 -17.89 1.93 -11.18
C ASP A 38 -18.18 1.20 -9.86
N SER A 39 -17.34 0.24 -9.46
CA SER A 39 -17.49 -0.45 -8.18
C SER A 39 -17.36 0.55 -7.02
N ALA A 40 -18.29 0.48 -6.07
CA ALA A 40 -18.21 1.31 -4.89
C ALA A 40 -17.17 0.73 -3.93
N LEU A 41 -16.28 1.58 -3.43
CA LEU A 41 -15.23 1.18 -2.49
C LEU A 41 -15.58 1.65 -1.08
N SER A 42 -15.41 0.78 -0.10
CA SER A 42 -15.70 1.07 1.31
C SER A 42 -14.50 0.75 2.20
N LEU A 43 -13.99 1.75 2.93
CA LEU A 43 -12.93 1.51 3.91
C LEU A 43 -13.46 0.60 5.03
N ARG A 44 -12.77 -0.53 5.26
CA ARG A 44 -13.09 -1.48 6.33
C ARG A 44 -12.30 -1.13 7.59
N CYS A 45 -10.98 -1.07 7.48
CA CYS A 45 -10.09 -0.79 8.60
C CYS A 45 -8.68 -0.38 8.14
N PHE A 46 -7.87 0.07 9.09
CA PHE A 46 -6.44 0.24 8.93
C PHE A 46 -5.73 -1.04 9.40
N VAL A 47 -4.68 -1.45 8.69
CA VAL A 47 -3.95 -2.70 8.91
C VAL A 47 -2.45 -2.48 8.82
N ASN A 48 -1.64 -3.40 9.36
CA ASN A 48 -0.22 -3.48 9.02
C ASN A 48 -0.08 -4.33 7.74
N PRO A 49 0.41 -3.77 6.62
CA PRO A 49 0.46 -4.51 5.35
C PRO A 49 1.37 -5.74 5.41
N SER A 50 2.40 -5.74 6.26
CA SER A 50 3.33 -6.86 6.43
C SER A 50 2.70 -8.08 7.10
N LEU A 51 1.55 -7.91 7.77
CA LEU A 51 0.83 -8.99 8.44
C LEU A 51 -0.27 -9.60 7.56
N ILE A 52 -0.51 -9.08 6.35
CA ILE A 52 -1.53 -9.61 5.47
C ILE A 52 -1.05 -10.93 4.85
N PRO A 53 -1.75 -12.06 5.08
CA PRO A 53 -1.29 -13.36 4.61
C PRO A 53 -1.15 -13.43 3.10
N LEU A 54 -0.06 -14.03 2.62
CA LEU A 54 0.22 -14.17 1.19
C LEU A 54 -0.85 -15.01 0.47
N TYR A 55 -1.40 -16.04 1.13
CA TYR A 55 -2.43 -16.91 0.57
C TYR A 55 -3.75 -16.18 0.28
N ALA A 56 -3.98 -15.01 0.89
CA ALA A 56 -5.19 -14.24 0.68
C ALA A 56 -5.16 -13.41 -0.62
N ARG A 57 -3.97 -13.24 -1.23
CA ARG A 57 -3.76 -12.41 -2.42
C ARG A 57 -4.18 -13.15 -3.68
N CYS A 58 -4.93 -12.49 -4.57
CA CYS A 58 -5.52 -13.10 -5.77
C CYS A 58 -5.16 -12.38 -7.08
N GLY A 59 -4.07 -11.62 -7.12
CA GLY A 59 -3.63 -10.90 -8.32
C GLY A 59 -2.33 -10.11 -8.10
N PRO A 60 -1.86 -9.38 -9.12
CA PRO A 60 -0.69 -8.51 -9.03
C PRO A 60 -0.96 -7.27 -8.17
N ASN A 61 0.11 -6.59 -7.73
CA ASN A 61 -0.01 -5.27 -7.11
C ASN A 61 -0.28 -4.21 -8.17
N LEU A 62 -1.34 -3.43 -7.98
CA LEU A 62 -1.75 -2.36 -8.88
C LEU A 62 -1.29 -1.02 -8.32
N GLU A 63 -0.74 -0.13 -9.14
CA GLU A 63 -0.42 1.23 -8.70
C GLU A 63 -1.69 2.07 -8.61
N VAL A 64 -1.84 2.80 -7.51
CA VAL A 64 -3.01 3.63 -7.22
C VAL A 64 -2.69 5.06 -7.63
N HIS A 65 -3.42 5.54 -8.63
CA HIS A 65 -3.37 6.92 -9.07
C HIS A 65 -4.67 7.64 -8.73
N THR A 66 -4.57 8.95 -8.51
CA THR A 66 -5.76 9.79 -8.39
C THR A 66 -5.53 11.14 -9.04
N ASN A 67 -6.57 11.66 -9.67
CA ASN A 67 -6.58 13.02 -10.21
C ASN A 67 -7.20 14.04 -9.23
N ARG A 68 -7.53 13.61 -8.00
CA ARG A 68 -8.17 14.45 -6.98
C ARG A 68 -7.18 14.82 -5.89
N PRO A 69 -6.83 16.11 -5.75
CA PRO A 69 -5.88 16.59 -4.74
C PRO A 69 -6.28 16.21 -3.30
N GLN A 70 -7.57 16.25 -3.00
CA GLN A 70 -8.09 15.89 -1.67
C GLN A 70 -7.86 14.41 -1.34
N THR A 71 -8.07 13.53 -2.32
CA THR A 71 -7.85 12.09 -2.15
C THR A 71 -6.36 11.77 -2.05
N SER A 72 -5.51 12.40 -2.87
CA SER A 72 -4.06 12.21 -2.78
C SER A 72 -3.52 12.66 -1.44
N GLN A 73 -3.91 13.87 -0.97
CA GLN A 73 -3.48 14.38 0.33
C GLN A 73 -3.94 13.46 1.46
N TRP A 74 -5.20 13.05 1.45
CA TRP A 74 -5.73 12.15 2.47
C TRP A 74 -4.99 10.80 2.49
N LEU A 75 -4.69 10.21 1.33
CA LEU A 75 -3.93 8.96 1.24
C LEU A 75 -2.50 9.15 1.75
N THR A 76 -1.82 10.22 1.34
CA THR A 76 -0.48 10.56 1.83
C THR A 76 -0.50 10.68 3.35
N ASP A 77 -1.37 11.52 3.92
CA ASP A 77 -1.48 11.75 5.37
C ASP A 77 -1.71 10.44 6.14
N LYS A 78 -2.54 9.52 5.60
CA LYS A 78 -2.83 8.24 6.27
C LYS A 78 -1.70 7.23 6.18
N LEU A 79 -1.00 7.16 5.06
CA LEU A 79 0.07 6.19 4.86
C LEU A 79 1.37 6.63 5.54
N THR A 80 1.66 7.93 5.58
CA THR A 80 2.92 8.46 6.13
C THR A 80 2.77 9.07 7.52
N GLY A 81 1.56 9.30 8.04
CA GLY A 81 1.35 10.04 9.29
C GLY A 81 1.90 9.41 10.58
N THR A 82 2.47 8.21 10.51
CA THR A 82 3.17 7.56 11.65
C THR A 82 4.65 7.34 11.40
N ILE A 83 5.15 7.79 10.24
CA ILE A 83 6.55 7.69 9.88
C ILE A 83 7.26 8.92 10.46
N TRP A 84 8.14 8.68 11.43
CA TRP A 84 9.09 9.65 11.95
C TRP A 84 10.45 9.24 11.41
N LEU A 85 10.93 9.92 10.37
CA LEU A 85 12.25 9.69 9.81
C LEU A 85 13.19 10.75 10.38
N GLU A 86 14.24 10.32 11.06
CA GLU A 86 15.38 11.18 11.37
C GLU A 86 16.28 11.29 10.14
N ASP A 87 17.05 12.39 10.01
CA ASP A 87 17.90 12.64 8.84
C ASP A 87 18.88 11.48 8.54
N ASP A 88 19.41 10.83 9.57
CA ASP A 88 20.32 9.68 9.44
C ASP A 88 19.63 8.40 8.89
N ASP A 89 18.32 8.26 9.09
CA ASP A 89 17.56 7.11 8.57
C ASP A 89 17.23 7.27 7.08
N LEU A 90 17.19 8.50 6.58
CA LEU A 90 16.90 8.83 5.18
C LEU A 90 18.00 8.37 4.23
N ASP A 91 19.26 8.44 4.68
CA ASP A 91 20.44 8.06 3.90
C ASP A 91 20.61 6.53 3.82
N ARG A 92 19.97 5.76 4.71
CA ARG A 92 20.10 4.28 4.77
C ARG A 92 18.96 3.53 4.08
N LEU A 93 17.78 4.16 3.93
CA LEU A 93 16.57 3.50 3.43
C LEU A 93 16.32 3.83 1.95
N GLN A 94 16.79 2.99 1.03
CA GLN A 94 16.46 3.14 -0.40
C GLN A 94 14.94 3.09 -0.65
N THR A 95 14.23 2.20 0.08
CA THR A 95 12.76 2.07 0.04
C THR A 95 12.25 1.54 1.38
N LEU A 96 11.16 2.09 1.89
CA LEU A 96 10.49 1.75 3.14
C LEU A 96 9.00 1.47 2.88
N GLN A 97 8.48 0.33 3.32
CA GLN A 97 7.03 0.11 3.30
C GLN A 97 6.37 0.92 4.42
N CYS A 98 5.30 1.64 4.09
CA CYS A 98 4.51 2.36 5.08
C CYS A 98 3.95 1.39 6.12
N PRO A 99 4.01 1.74 7.42
CA PRO A 99 3.59 0.84 8.50
C PRO A 99 2.07 0.66 8.55
N ILE A 100 1.31 1.58 7.96
CA ILE A 100 -0.14 1.55 7.88
C ILE A 100 -0.56 1.31 6.43
N GLY A 101 -1.50 0.38 6.25
CA GLY A 101 -2.29 0.20 5.04
C GLY A 101 -3.79 0.31 5.33
N LEU A 102 -4.58 0.32 4.27
CA LEU A 102 -6.03 0.41 4.33
C LEU A 102 -6.63 -0.83 3.68
N LEU A 103 -7.50 -1.53 4.41
CA LEU A 103 -8.31 -2.59 3.84
C LEU A 103 -9.61 -1.98 3.32
N VAL A 104 -9.85 -2.11 2.02
CA VAL A 104 -10.98 -1.50 1.33
C VAL A 104 -11.81 -2.59 0.68
N GLY A 105 -13.07 -2.71 1.06
CA GLY A 105 -13.99 -3.66 0.44
C GLY A 105 -14.53 -3.12 -0.87
N ILE A 106 -14.82 -4.05 -1.79
CA ILE A 106 -15.42 -3.76 -3.09
C ILE A 106 -16.89 -4.17 -3.04
N ASP A 107 -17.77 -3.18 -3.11
CA ASP A 107 -19.21 -3.40 -3.24
C ASP A 107 -19.52 -3.54 -4.73
N ASN A 108 -19.79 -4.77 -5.16
CA ASN A 108 -19.99 -5.13 -6.56
C ASN A 108 -21.46 -5.47 -6.78
N ASP A 109 -22.27 -4.50 -7.23
CA ASP A 109 -23.72 -4.67 -7.47
C ASP A 109 -24.02 -5.61 -8.66
N ALA A 110 -23.03 -5.87 -9.53
CA ALA A 110 -23.20 -6.64 -10.75
C ALA A 110 -22.42 -7.97 -10.73
N ARG A 111 -22.68 -8.86 -9.76
CA ARG A 111 -21.98 -10.16 -9.72
C ARG A 111 -22.72 -11.23 -10.52
N THR A 112 -22.42 -11.33 -11.81
CA THR A 112 -22.46 -12.59 -12.56
C THR A 112 -21.04 -12.96 -12.96
N LYS A 113 -20.35 -13.76 -12.13
CA LYS A 113 -19.39 -14.80 -12.57
C LYS A 113 -18.74 -15.53 -11.39
N THR A 114 -18.84 -16.85 -11.51
CA THR A 114 -18.33 -17.98 -10.76
C THR A 114 -16.82 -18.19 -11.00
N SER A 115 -15.95 -17.41 -10.36
CA SER A 115 -14.54 -17.78 -10.22
C SER A 115 -14.19 -17.91 -8.73
N GLU A 116 -13.45 -18.97 -8.39
CA GLU A 116 -13.10 -19.30 -7.01
C GLU A 116 -12.18 -18.24 -6.36
N ALA A 117 -11.52 -17.37 -7.12
CA ALA A 117 -10.56 -16.39 -6.59
C ALA A 117 -10.92 -14.93 -6.90
N ASN A 118 -12.21 -14.58 -6.82
CA ASN A 118 -12.64 -13.20 -7.04
C ASN A 118 -12.08 -12.25 -5.97
N THR A 119 -11.70 -11.05 -6.39
CA THR A 119 -11.30 -9.94 -5.51
C THR A 119 -12.51 -9.46 -4.73
N THR A 120 -12.41 -9.49 -3.40
CA THR A 120 -13.43 -8.94 -2.49
C THR A 120 -12.97 -7.66 -1.82
N ASP A 121 -11.66 -7.54 -1.63
CA ASP A 121 -11.05 -6.43 -0.92
C ASP A 121 -9.74 -6.03 -1.60
N LEU A 122 -9.32 -4.79 -1.36
CA LEU A 122 -8.03 -4.22 -1.75
C LEU A 122 -7.25 -3.86 -0.50
N LEU A 123 -5.99 -4.29 -0.43
CA LEU A 123 -5.01 -3.77 0.51
C LEU A 123 -4.29 -2.59 -0.13
N ILE A 124 -4.66 -1.37 0.24
CA ILE A 124 -3.95 -0.16 -0.16
C ILE A 124 -2.77 0.06 0.79
N HIS A 125 -1.56 0.15 0.28
CA HIS A 125 -0.36 0.38 1.07
C HIS A 125 0.64 1.28 0.34
N GLY A 126 1.51 1.95 1.08
CA GLY A 126 2.52 2.86 0.55
C GLY A 126 3.92 2.27 0.57
N MET A 127 4.74 2.66 -0.41
CA MET A 127 6.19 2.48 -0.44
C MET A 127 6.81 3.87 -0.56
N LEU A 128 7.57 4.26 0.46
CA LEU A 128 8.30 5.52 0.51
C LEU A 128 9.73 5.26 0.03
N SER A 129 10.21 6.03 -0.95
CA SER A 129 11.57 5.94 -1.45
C SER A 129 12.30 7.24 -1.22
N THR A 130 13.57 7.20 -0.85
CA THR A 130 14.44 8.37 -0.81
C THR A 130 15.27 8.42 -2.08
N THR A 131 15.35 9.60 -2.68
CA THR A 131 16.22 9.89 -3.82
C THR A 131 17.08 11.08 -3.45
N THR A 132 18.38 10.86 -3.39
CA THR A 132 19.37 11.92 -3.21
C THR A 132 19.72 12.45 -4.59
N SER A 133 19.29 13.67 -4.92
CA SER A 133 19.81 14.36 -6.11
C SER A 133 20.99 15.21 -5.70
N TYR A 134 22.18 14.87 -6.20
CA TYR A 134 23.29 15.80 -6.20
C TYR A 134 23.01 16.84 -7.28
N GLU A 135 22.69 18.06 -6.88
CA GLU A 135 22.75 19.18 -7.80
C GLU A 135 24.23 19.35 -8.18
N ARG A 136 24.59 19.00 -9.43
CA ARG A 136 25.95 19.22 -9.93
C ARG A 136 26.19 20.73 -9.82
N PRO A 137 27.20 21.20 -9.06
CA PRO A 137 27.52 22.62 -9.03
C PRO A 137 27.72 23.09 -10.48
N PRO A 138 27.12 24.22 -10.88
CA PRO A 138 27.34 24.75 -12.22
C PRO A 138 28.86 24.82 -12.44
N THR A 139 29.35 24.25 -13.54
CA THR A 139 30.77 24.29 -13.89
C THR A 139 31.25 25.74 -13.78
N PRO A 140 32.18 26.06 -12.86
CA PRO A 140 32.54 27.45 -12.65
C PRO A 140 33.32 27.97 -13.87
N PRO A 141 33.02 29.18 -14.38
CA PRO A 141 33.98 29.90 -15.19
C PRO A 141 35.18 30.26 -14.30
N VAL A 142 36.36 30.08 -14.89
CA VAL A 142 37.70 30.43 -14.39
C VAL A 142 37.76 31.52 -13.30
N SER A 143 38.35 31.13 -12.15
CA SER A 143 39.18 31.93 -11.22
C SER A 143 38.52 33.02 -10.35
N SER A 144 38.14 32.70 -9.10
CA SER A 144 38.06 33.59 -7.91
C SER A 144 37.75 32.80 -6.61
N PRO A 145 38.00 33.34 -5.39
CA PRO A 145 38.41 32.55 -4.22
C PRO A 145 37.29 31.75 -3.56
N GLU A 146 37.69 30.62 -2.95
CA GLU A 146 36.87 29.64 -2.23
C GLU A 146 35.93 30.30 -1.19
N LEU A 147 34.66 30.42 -1.56
CA LEU A 147 33.57 30.39 -0.60
C LEU A 147 33.15 28.93 -0.49
N ASP A 148 33.23 28.37 0.72
CA ASP A 148 32.74 27.04 1.07
C ASP A 148 31.24 26.92 0.78
N HIS A 149 30.89 26.69 -0.48
CA HIS A 149 29.56 26.29 -0.89
C HIS A 149 29.51 24.77 -0.82
N GLN A 150 29.34 24.27 0.41
CA GLN A 150 29.03 22.87 0.63
C GLN A 150 27.79 22.54 -0.21
N PRO A 151 27.85 21.54 -1.12
CA PRO A 151 26.71 21.23 -1.98
C PRO A 151 25.53 20.85 -1.09
N SER A 152 24.44 21.62 -1.18
CA SER A 152 23.22 21.32 -0.44
C SER A 152 22.62 20.04 -1.03
N GLN A 153 22.82 18.92 -0.35
CA GLN A 153 22.19 17.65 -0.71
C GLN A 153 20.67 17.80 -0.50
N VAL A 154 19.91 17.84 -1.60
CA VAL A 154 18.45 17.85 -1.52
C VAL A 154 17.97 16.40 -1.47
N ILE A 155 17.52 15.95 -0.30
CA ILE A 155 16.86 14.65 -0.13
C ILE A 155 15.41 14.82 -0.58
N ARG A 156 15.01 14.10 -1.63
CA ARG A 156 13.63 14.05 -2.10
C ARG A 156 13.01 12.71 -1.74
N GLN A 157 11.81 12.75 -1.15
CA GLN A 157 11.02 11.56 -0.88
C GLN A 157 9.93 11.38 -1.94
N GLU A 158 9.72 10.14 -2.37
CA GLU A 158 8.66 9.74 -3.30
C GLU A 158 7.79 8.67 -2.64
N LEU A 159 6.48 8.94 -2.48
CA LEU A 159 5.51 7.94 -2.03
C LEU A 159 4.83 7.31 -3.24
N ARG A 160 4.97 5.99 -3.39
CA ARG A 160 4.20 5.17 -4.33
C ARG A 160 3.13 4.41 -3.57
N ILE A 161 1.92 4.36 -4.11
CA ILE A 161 0.79 3.70 -3.47
C ILE A 161 0.36 2.52 -4.31
N TYR A 162 0.19 1.37 -3.68
CA TYR A 162 -0.20 0.12 -4.32
C TYR A 162 -1.49 -0.42 -3.72
N ALA A 163 -2.26 -1.14 -4.53
CA ALA A 163 -3.42 -1.91 -4.14
C ALA A 163 -3.18 -3.39 -4.46
N THR A 164 -3.17 -4.22 -3.41
CA THR A 164 -3.08 -5.68 -3.56
C THR A 164 -4.49 -6.29 -3.54
N PRO A 165 -4.91 -7.01 -4.58
CA PRO A 165 -6.17 -7.75 -4.59
C PRO A 165 -6.20 -8.86 -3.53
N ILE A 166 -7.26 -8.90 -2.73
CA ILE A 166 -7.50 -9.89 -1.68
C ILE A 166 -8.82 -10.63 -1.96
N SER A 167 -8.81 -11.94 -1.74
CA SER A 167 -10.00 -12.79 -1.87
C SER A 167 -10.41 -13.41 -0.54
N ALA A 168 -11.60 -13.04 -0.06
CA ALA A 168 -12.21 -13.70 1.08
C ALA A 168 -12.46 -15.21 0.85
N HIS A 169 -12.64 -15.64 -0.42
CA HIS A 169 -12.80 -17.06 -0.73
C HIS A 169 -11.51 -17.84 -0.47
N LEU A 170 -10.34 -17.31 -0.85
CA LEU A 170 -9.06 -17.95 -0.56
C LEU A 170 -8.79 -18.06 0.94
N ILE A 171 -9.19 -17.04 1.71
CA ILE A 171 -9.12 -17.06 3.17
C ILE A 171 -10.02 -18.17 3.73
N ALA A 172 -11.28 -18.23 3.32
CA ALA A 172 -12.23 -19.24 3.77
C ALA A 172 -11.80 -20.66 3.39
N LYS A 173 -11.29 -20.84 2.16
CA LYS A 173 -10.75 -22.13 1.66
C LYS A 173 -9.59 -22.59 2.53
N THR A 174 -8.65 -21.71 2.85
CA THR A 174 -7.50 -22.03 3.71
C THR A 174 -7.94 -22.38 5.13
N GLN A 175 -8.91 -21.66 5.69
CA GLN A 175 -9.45 -21.95 7.03
C GLN A 175 -10.23 -23.27 7.09
N SER A 176 -10.73 -23.77 5.96
CA SER A 176 -11.42 -25.05 5.87
C SER A 176 -10.48 -26.25 5.72
N LEU A 177 -9.18 -26.01 5.48
CA LEU A 177 -8.19 -27.07 5.41
C LEU A 177 -7.97 -27.66 6.81
N PRO A 178 -7.88 -28.99 6.93
CA PRO A 178 -7.54 -29.62 8.20
C PRO A 178 -6.15 -29.14 8.64
N SER A 179 -5.99 -28.81 9.92
CA SER A 179 -4.67 -28.54 10.48
C SER A 179 -3.77 -29.77 10.25
N PRO A 180 -2.47 -29.58 9.93
CA PRO A 180 -1.56 -30.70 9.83
C PRO A 180 -1.66 -31.51 11.12
N GLN A 181 -1.94 -32.81 10.98
CA GLN A 181 -1.94 -33.71 12.11
C GLN A 181 -0.52 -33.74 12.65
N ASP A 182 -0.34 -33.39 13.92
CA ASP A 182 0.90 -33.69 14.62
C ASP A 182 1.05 -35.22 14.60
N THR A 183 1.79 -35.73 13.62
CA THR A 183 2.32 -37.10 13.67
C THR A 183 3.46 -37.12 14.68
N ASP A 184 3.14 -36.87 15.95
CA ASP A 184 3.93 -37.34 17.08
C ASP A 184 3.57 -38.83 17.24
N GLY A 185 4.27 -39.64 16.45
CA GLY A 185 4.03 -41.07 16.33
C GLY A 185 5.32 -41.87 16.27
N HIS A 186 5.91 -42.05 17.46
CA HIS A 186 6.92 -43.05 17.87
C HIS A 186 8.41 -42.78 17.60
#